data_AF-A0A4R3YJQ0-F1
#
_entry.id   AF-A0A4R3YJQ0-F1
#
_cell.length_a   1.000
_cell.length_b   1.000
_cell.length_c   1.000
_cell.angle_alpha   90.00
_cell.angle_beta   90.00
_cell.angle_gamma   90.00
#
_symmetry.space_group_name_H-M   'P 1'
#
loop_
_entity.id
_entity.type
_entity.pdbx_description
1 polymer ?
#
loop_
_entity_poly.entity_id
_entity_poly.type
_entity_poly.pdbx_seq_one_letter_code
_entity_poly.pdbx_strand_id
1 'polypeptide(L)'
;MASTPSRGYAAVDNLGKLRAMAEFLTIGPGADTPVRSIDGAIGAATRWVELSDTHQAEAMWQAADDMMRQLVPLADWVRYLIGVRAQLGRLRSRDWFEIVRVCNPNGLPAGDYLNVVFHASYRQGAVYETISLAPTPAGWSPVGYVIRPVQPDTMGYNASSNAI
;
A
#
# COMPACT_ATOMS: atom_id res chain seq x y z
N MET A 1 42.44 45.96 4.86
CA MET A 1 41.65 46.17 3.64
C MET A 1 42.53 45.82 2.46
N ALA A 2 42.31 44.68 1.81
CA ALA A 2 43.03 44.31 0.60
C ALA A 2 42.09 43.51 -0.32
N SER A 3 42.05 44.01 -1.54
CA SER A 3 41.18 43.75 -2.67
C SER A 3 41.16 42.30 -3.17
N THR A 4 39.98 41.86 -3.61
CA THR A 4 39.82 40.75 -4.56
C THR A 4 40.41 41.15 -5.92
N PRO A 5 40.81 40.15 -6.74
CA PRO A 5 40.44 40.20 -8.14
C PRO A 5 39.76 38.91 -8.62
N SER A 6 38.68 39.16 -9.35
CA SER A 6 37.87 38.27 -10.15
C SER A 6 38.65 37.65 -11.32
N ARG A 7 38.48 36.35 -11.53
CA ARG A 7 38.79 35.60 -12.76
C ARG A 7 37.73 34.50 -12.83
N GLY A 8 36.96 34.27 -13.89
CA GLY A 8 36.86 34.79 -15.24
C GLY A 8 35.85 33.83 -15.87
N TYR A 9 34.73 34.35 -16.39
CA TYR A 9 33.67 33.56 -17.00
C TYR A 9 34.18 33.03 -18.34
N ALA A 10 34.31 31.71 -18.47
CA ALA A 10 34.37 31.05 -19.77
C ALA A 10 33.12 30.17 -19.89
N ALA A 11 32.18 30.66 -20.71
CA ALA A 11 31.14 29.87 -21.36
C ALA A 11 31.81 28.74 -22.16
N VAL A 12 31.29 27.54 -22.39
CA VAL A 12 29.96 26.97 -22.60
C VAL A 12 30.17 25.45 -22.34
N ASP A 13 29.25 24.69 -21.73
CA ASP A 13 28.30 23.90 -22.51
C ASP A 13 27.33 23.14 -21.58
N ASN A 14 26.07 23.21 -21.98
CA ASN A 14 24.88 22.44 -21.62
C ASN A 14 25.06 21.20 -20.71
N LEU A 15 24.39 21.18 -19.55
CA LEU A 15 23.05 20.58 -19.37
C LEU A 15 22.66 20.56 -17.88
N GLY A 16 21.49 21.13 -17.56
CA GLY A 16 20.74 20.96 -16.30
C GLY A 16 21.42 21.50 -15.03
N LYS A 17 21.35 22.79 -14.64
CA LYS A 17 20.14 23.49 -14.17
C LYS A 17 19.16 22.50 -13.52
N LEU A 18 19.00 22.36 -12.20
CA LEU A 18 19.08 23.29 -11.06
C LEU A 18 19.22 22.42 -9.78
N ARG A 19 20.21 22.66 -8.88
CA ARG A 19 20.14 23.52 -7.68
C ARG A 19 19.01 23.12 -6.69
N ALA A 20 19.20 23.07 -5.37
CA ALA A 20 20.35 23.29 -4.50
C ALA A 20 19.98 22.85 -3.07
N MET A 21 20.95 22.26 -2.39
CA MET A 21 21.43 22.59 -1.04
C MET A 21 20.43 22.60 0.13
N ALA A 22 20.71 21.66 1.03
CA ALA A 22 20.25 21.56 2.39
C ALA A 22 20.70 22.72 3.28
N GLU A 23 19.88 23.07 4.27
CA GLU A 23 20.33 23.39 5.64
C GLU A 23 19.32 22.85 6.69
N PHE A 24 19.85 21.98 7.55
CA PHE A 24 19.52 21.71 8.96
C PHE A 24 18.10 21.30 9.41
N LEU A 25 17.90 19.98 9.50
CA LEU A 25 17.57 19.31 10.77
C LEU A 25 18.53 18.13 10.94
N THR A 26 19.53 18.26 11.83
CA THR A 26 20.27 17.10 12.34
C THR A 26 19.38 16.39 13.36
N ILE A 27 18.67 15.36 12.89
CA ILE A 27 18.17 14.26 13.73
C ILE A 27 18.90 13.02 13.20
N GLY A 28 19.47 12.23 14.13
CA GLY A 28 20.48 11.20 13.85
C GLY A 28 20.06 10.11 12.84
N PRO A 29 20.95 9.18 12.49
CA PRO A 29 20.67 8.13 11.52
C PRO A 29 19.69 7.10 12.11
N GLY A 30 18.41 7.45 12.18
CA GLY A 30 17.35 6.48 11.98
C GLY A 30 17.36 6.18 10.50
N ALA A 31 18.15 5.19 10.08
CA ALA A 31 18.21 4.77 8.69
C ALA A 31 16.86 4.15 8.29
N ASP A 32 15.91 4.99 7.88
CA ASP A 32 14.83 4.58 6.99
C ASP A 32 15.51 4.10 5.71
N THR A 33 15.86 2.82 5.72
CA THR A 33 16.53 2.17 4.60
C THR A 33 15.56 2.27 3.42
N PRO A 34 15.96 2.72 2.23
CA PRO A 34 15.05 2.97 1.09
C PRO A 34 14.14 1.76 0.76
N VAL A 35 14.58 0.57 1.15
CA VAL A 35 13.91 -0.73 1.00
C VAL A 35 12.59 -0.85 1.81
N ARG A 36 12.43 -0.12 2.92
CA ARG A 36 11.20 -0.10 3.76
C ARG A 36 10.47 1.25 3.73
N SER A 37 10.57 1.95 2.61
CA SER A 37 9.81 3.18 2.37
C SER A 37 8.31 2.92 2.28
N ILE A 38 7.51 3.97 2.46
CA ILE A 38 6.06 3.95 2.24
C ILE A 38 5.74 3.62 0.77
N ASP A 39 6.46 4.22 -0.18
CA ASP A 39 6.30 3.91 -1.61
C ASP A 39 6.64 2.45 -1.92
N GLY A 40 7.65 1.89 -1.24
CA GLY A 40 7.97 0.47 -1.30
C GLY A 40 6.82 -0.42 -0.83
N ALA A 41 6.10 -0.02 0.22
CA ALA A 41 4.93 -0.72 0.73
C ALA A 41 3.78 -0.71 -0.28
N ILE A 42 3.46 0.47 -0.83
CA ILE A 42 2.44 0.61 -1.89
C ILE A 42 2.80 -0.28 -3.06
N GLY A 43 4.04 -0.19 -3.56
CA GLY A 43 4.49 -0.97 -4.70
C GLY A 43 4.43 -2.49 -4.45
N ALA A 44 4.79 -2.95 -3.25
CA ALA A 44 4.69 -4.35 -2.88
C ALA A 44 3.22 -4.83 -2.86
N ALA A 45 2.33 -4.06 -2.23
CA ALA A 45 0.90 -4.38 -2.18
C ALA A 45 0.25 -4.37 -3.57
N THR A 46 0.55 -3.37 -4.41
CA THR A 46 0.04 -3.26 -5.78
C THR A 46 0.41 -4.49 -6.61
N ARG A 47 1.70 -4.83 -6.69
CA ARG A 47 2.15 -6.00 -7.46
C ARG A 47 1.50 -7.29 -6.98
N TRP A 48 1.31 -7.42 -5.67
CA TRP A 48 0.74 -8.62 -5.09
C TRP A 48 -0.77 -8.75 -5.38
N VAL A 49 -1.53 -7.66 -5.26
CA VAL A 49 -2.99 -7.69 -5.51
C VAL A 49 -3.33 -7.81 -7.00
N GLU A 50 -2.47 -7.33 -7.90
CA GLU A 50 -2.62 -7.51 -9.36
C GLU A 50 -2.58 -8.99 -9.79
N LEU A 51 -1.91 -9.87 -9.02
CA LEU A 51 -1.97 -11.32 -9.25
C LEU A 51 -3.41 -11.87 -9.13
N SER A 52 -4.25 -11.23 -8.32
CA SER A 52 -5.66 -11.61 -8.19
C SER A 52 -6.48 -11.38 -9.46
N ASP A 53 -6.05 -10.47 -10.34
CA ASP A 53 -6.80 -10.05 -11.53
C ASP A 53 -6.66 -10.99 -12.71
N THR A 54 -5.55 -11.74 -12.73
CA THR A 54 -5.22 -12.72 -13.77
C THR A 54 -5.62 -14.14 -13.37
N HIS A 55 -6.49 -14.28 -12.35
CA HIS A 55 -6.89 -15.56 -11.77
C HIS A 55 -5.72 -16.40 -11.21
N GLN A 56 -4.59 -15.77 -10.89
CA GLN A 56 -3.39 -16.44 -10.39
C GLN A 56 -3.40 -16.55 -8.86
N ALA A 57 -4.45 -17.19 -8.31
CA ALA A 57 -4.61 -17.36 -6.86
C ALA A 57 -3.40 -18.06 -6.21
N GLU A 58 -2.86 -19.08 -6.87
CA GLU A 58 -1.68 -19.81 -6.40
C GLU A 58 -0.42 -18.94 -6.41
N ALA A 59 -0.18 -18.17 -7.48
CA ALA A 59 0.97 -17.27 -7.53
C ALA A 59 0.90 -16.19 -6.43
N MET A 60 -0.31 -15.68 -6.16
CA MET A 60 -0.55 -14.74 -5.06
C MET A 60 -0.23 -15.37 -3.70
N TRP A 61 -0.61 -16.62 -3.48
CA TRP A 61 -0.25 -17.36 -2.26
C TRP A 61 1.26 -17.59 -2.14
N GLN A 62 1.91 -18.03 -3.23
CA GLN A 62 3.35 -18.28 -3.26
C GLN A 62 4.18 -17.00 -3.02
N ALA A 63 3.71 -15.87 -3.53
CA ALA A 63 4.35 -14.56 -3.36
C ALA A 63 4.11 -13.93 -1.97
N ALA A 64 3.28 -14.56 -1.13
CA ALA A 64 3.08 -14.12 0.25
C ALA A 64 4.18 -14.65 1.18
N ASP A 65 4.30 -13.99 2.32
CA ASP A 65 5.20 -14.40 3.40
C ASP A 65 4.91 -15.82 3.89
N ASP A 66 5.95 -16.49 4.42
CA ASP A 66 5.80 -17.81 5.03
C ASP A 66 4.73 -17.80 6.13
N MET A 67 4.61 -16.71 6.89
CA MET A 67 3.58 -16.58 7.92
C MET A 67 2.16 -16.76 7.35
N MET A 68 1.84 -16.10 6.23
CA MET A 68 0.53 -16.26 5.59
C MET A 68 0.34 -17.68 5.05
N ARG A 69 1.38 -18.24 4.43
CA ARG A 69 1.32 -19.59 3.85
C ARG A 69 1.17 -20.69 4.90
N GLN A 70 1.68 -20.48 6.10
CA GLN A 70 1.51 -21.38 7.24
C GLN A 70 0.11 -21.29 7.86
N LEU A 71 -0.46 -20.08 7.91
CA LEU A 71 -1.77 -19.84 8.52
C LEU A 71 -2.95 -20.15 7.58
N VAL A 72 -2.76 -19.96 6.27
CA VAL A 72 -3.81 -20.14 5.27
C VAL A 72 -3.35 -21.19 4.25
N PRO A 73 -3.92 -22.41 4.28
CA PRO A 73 -3.65 -23.42 3.26
C PRO A 73 -4.00 -22.93 1.85
N LEU A 74 -3.22 -23.33 0.84
CA LEU A 74 -3.44 -22.94 -0.55
C LEU A 74 -4.88 -23.22 -1.03
N ALA A 75 -5.44 -24.37 -0.65
CA ALA A 75 -6.81 -24.73 -1.02
C ALA A 75 -7.85 -23.76 -0.45
N ASP A 76 -7.67 -23.30 0.80
CA ASP A 76 -8.54 -22.30 1.43
C ASP A 76 -8.41 -20.94 0.75
N TRP A 77 -7.19 -20.55 0.43
CA TRP A 77 -6.91 -19.32 -0.30
C TRP A 77 -7.56 -19.28 -1.69
N VAL A 78 -7.42 -20.36 -2.46
CA VAL A 78 -8.05 -20.50 -3.77
C VAL A 78 -9.58 -20.44 -3.65
N ARG A 79 -10.17 -21.16 -2.69
CA ARG A 79 -11.62 -21.12 -2.43
C ARG A 79 -12.09 -19.70 -2.08
N TYR A 80 -11.35 -18.99 -1.24
CA TYR A 80 -11.65 -17.62 -0.86
C TYR A 80 -11.69 -16.69 -2.07
N LEU A 81 -10.65 -16.69 -2.91
CA LEU A 81 -10.59 -15.81 -4.10
C LEU A 81 -11.65 -16.16 -5.16
N ILE A 82 -11.98 -17.45 -5.34
CA ILE A 82 -13.10 -17.87 -6.19
C ILE A 82 -14.42 -17.32 -5.65
N GLY A 83 -14.66 -17.43 -4.34
CA GLY A 83 -15.85 -16.90 -3.68
C GLY A 83 -16.00 -15.39 -3.87
N VAL A 84 -14.91 -14.64 -3.70
CA VAL A 84 -14.86 -13.19 -3.95
C VAL A 84 -15.27 -12.87 -5.38
N ARG A 85 -14.68 -13.55 -6.38
CA ARG A 85 -14.98 -13.30 -7.81
C ARG A 85 -16.41 -13.69 -8.17
N ALA A 86 -16.94 -14.76 -7.57
CA ALA A 86 -18.33 -15.16 -7.76
C ALA A 86 -19.32 -14.11 -7.22
N GLN A 87 -19.00 -13.49 -6.08
CA GLN A 87 -19.86 -12.48 -5.44
C GLN A 87 -19.75 -11.11 -6.10
N LEU A 88 -18.53 -10.61 -6.33
CA LEU A 88 -18.30 -9.24 -6.78
C LEU A 88 -18.24 -9.11 -8.31
N GLY A 89 -17.94 -10.21 -9.01
CA GLY A 89 -17.75 -10.26 -10.45
C GLY A 89 -16.38 -9.72 -10.90
N ARG A 90 -16.34 -9.21 -12.14
CA ARG A 90 -15.10 -8.70 -12.75
C ARG A 90 -14.68 -7.36 -12.13
N LEU A 91 -13.39 -7.20 -11.86
CA LEU A 91 -12.81 -5.89 -11.47
C LEU A 91 -12.95 -4.89 -12.62
N ARG A 92 -13.23 -3.63 -12.29
CA ARG A 92 -13.27 -2.50 -13.24
C ARG A 92 -12.11 -1.52 -12.99
N SER A 93 -11.87 -1.16 -11.75
CA SER A 93 -10.75 -0.31 -11.34
C SER A 93 -10.29 -0.65 -9.93
N ARG A 94 -9.05 -0.29 -9.62
CA ARG A 94 -8.46 -0.39 -8.29
C ARG A 94 -7.50 0.78 -8.11
N ASP A 95 -7.76 1.58 -7.09
CA ASP A 95 -7.00 2.79 -6.81
C ASP A 95 -6.50 2.74 -5.37
N TRP A 96 -5.25 3.16 -5.15
CA TRP A 96 -4.72 3.28 -3.80
C TRP A 96 -5.58 4.30 -3.01
N PHE A 97 -5.94 3.94 -1.78
CA PHE A 97 -6.82 4.74 -0.93
C PHE A 97 -6.08 5.31 0.28
N GLU A 98 -5.51 4.45 1.11
CA GLU A 98 -4.77 4.89 2.30
C GLU A 98 -3.73 3.87 2.76
N ILE A 99 -2.93 4.27 3.75
CA ILE A 99 -2.04 3.38 4.50
C ILE A 99 -2.28 3.57 5.99
N VAL A 100 -2.42 2.46 6.70
CA VAL A 100 -2.58 2.44 8.16
C VAL A 100 -1.41 1.70 8.78
N ARG A 101 -0.73 2.34 9.74
CA ARG A 101 0.31 1.68 10.56
C ARG A 101 -0.36 0.85 11.64
N VAL A 102 0.12 -0.38 11.83
CA VAL A 102 -0.38 -1.31 12.85
C VAL A 102 0.79 -1.79 13.69
N CYS A 103 0.86 -1.33 14.94
CA CYS A 103 1.93 -1.70 15.86
C CYS A 103 1.48 -2.88 16.74
N ASN A 104 2.28 -3.93 16.79
CA ASN A 104 2.08 -5.13 17.63
C ASN A 104 0.64 -5.70 17.55
N PRO A 105 0.17 -6.09 16.34
CA PRO A 105 -1.16 -6.66 16.19
C PRO A 105 -1.35 -7.92 17.04
N ASN A 106 -2.52 -8.01 17.70
CA ASN A 106 -2.87 -9.17 18.52
C ASN A 106 -2.86 -10.47 17.69
N GLY A 107 -2.22 -11.51 18.21
CA GLY A 107 -2.14 -12.81 17.55
C GLY A 107 -1.08 -12.92 16.45
N LEU A 108 -0.28 -11.87 16.22
CA LEU A 108 0.87 -11.87 15.32
C LEU A 108 2.17 -11.54 16.07
N PRO A 109 3.35 -11.84 15.51
CA PRO A 109 4.61 -11.42 16.08
C PRO A 109 4.68 -9.90 16.29
N ALA A 110 5.32 -9.47 17.38
CA ALA A 110 5.57 -8.05 17.64
C ALA A 110 6.33 -7.39 16.47
N GLY A 111 5.93 -6.17 16.11
CA GLY A 111 6.49 -5.45 14.98
C GLY A 111 5.58 -4.34 14.45
N ASP A 112 6.13 -3.57 13.50
CA ASP A 112 5.43 -2.49 12.81
C ASP A 112 4.95 -2.96 11.44
N TYR A 113 3.66 -3.20 11.34
CA TYR A 113 3.00 -3.65 10.12
C TYR A 113 2.37 -2.46 9.40
N LEU A 114 2.12 -2.64 8.11
CA LEU A 114 1.36 -1.70 7.31
C LEU A 114 0.14 -2.39 6.71
N ASN A 115 -0.99 -1.71 6.75
CA ASN A 115 -2.14 -2.03 5.92
C ASN A 115 -2.15 -1.03 4.76
N VAL A 116 -2.00 -1.54 3.53
CA VAL A 116 -2.23 -0.75 2.32
C VAL A 116 -3.65 -1.04 1.86
N VAL A 117 -4.47 0.00 1.76
CA VAL A 117 -5.88 -0.12 1.42
C VAL A 117 -6.10 0.41 0.01
N PHE A 118 -6.81 -0.36 -0.80
CA PHE A 118 -7.26 0.04 -2.12
C PHE A 118 -8.78 0.18 -2.13
N HIS A 119 -9.27 1.20 -2.84
CA HIS A 119 -10.67 1.27 -3.23
C HIS A 119 -10.82 0.55 -4.58
N ALA A 120 -11.53 -0.57 -4.59
CA ALA A 120 -11.69 -1.41 -5.75
C ALA A 120 -13.15 -1.44 -6.22
N SER A 121 -13.37 -1.09 -7.49
CA SER A 121 -14.69 -1.11 -8.10
C SER A 121 -14.85 -2.39 -8.92
N TYR A 122 -15.81 -3.22 -8.52
CA TYR A 122 -16.17 -4.46 -9.19
C TYR A 122 -17.48 -4.31 -9.98
N ARG A 123 -17.85 -5.34 -10.75
CA ARG A 123 -19.13 -5.34 -11.47
C ARG A 123 -20.33 -5.15 -10.55
N GLN A 124 -20.32 -5.77 -9.37
CA GLN A 124 -21.46 -5.80 -8.44
C GLN A 124 -21.39 -4.75 -7.33
N GLY A 125 -20.30 -3.98 -7.22
CA GLY A 125 -20.17 -2.95 -6.18
C GLY A 125 -18.72 -2.54 -5.92
N ALA A 126 -18.53 -1.57 -5.04
CA ALA A 126 -17.22 -1.14 -4.57
C ALA A 126 -16.89 -1.78 -3.22
N VAL A 127 -15.60 -2.07 -3.01
CA VAL A 127 -15.05 -2.65 -1.79
C VAL A 127 -13.74 -1.98 -1.43
N TYR A 128 -13.37 -2.05 -0.14
CA TYR A 128 -12.02 -1.82 0.31
C TYR A 128 -11.25 -3.14 0.36
N GLU A 129 -10.12 -3.17 -0.33
CA GLU A 129 -9.17 -4.26 -0.31
C GLU A 129 -7.99 -3.87 0.58
N THR A 130 -7.81 -4.55 1.71
CA THR A 130 -6.73 -4.29 2.65
C THR A 130 -5.68 -5.39 2.54
N ILE A 131 -4.45 -4.99 2.23
CA ILE A 131 -3.29 -5.89 2.21
C ILE A 131 -2.42 -5.55 3.42
N SER A 132 -2.26 -6.52 4.31
CA SER A 132 -1.38 -6.40 5.47
C SER A 132 0.04 -6.82 5.08
N LEU A 133 1.01 -6.00 5.45
CA LEU A 133 2.43 -6.18 5.13
C LEU A 133 3.25 -6.26 6.40
N ALA A 134 4.16 -7.22 6.46
CA ALA A 134 5.20 -7.30 7.47
C ALA A 134 6.52 -6.74 6.92
N PRO A 135 7.34 -6.10 7.78
CA PRO A 135 8.67 -5.67 7.39
C PRO A 135 9.62 -6.87 7.34
N THR A 136 10.38 -6.99 6.27
CA THR A 136 11.43 -8.00 6.08
C THR A 136 12.75 -7.31 5.74
N PRO A 137 13.92 -8.00 5.81
CA PRO A 137 15.18 -7.42 5.36
C PRO A 137 15.16 -6.95 3.89
N ALA A 138 14.32 -7.56 3.06
CA ALA A 138 14.16 -7.25 1.63
C ALA A 138 13.07 -6.21 1.34
N GLY A 139 12.36 -5.71 2.35
CA GLY A 139 11.33 -4.67 2.19
C GLY A 139 10.03 -5.06 2.87
N TRP A 140 8.94 -5.04 2.12
CA TRP A 140 7.60 -5.36 2.62
C TRP A 140 7.09 -6.66 2.02
N SER A 141 6.58 -7.55 2.86
CA SER A 141 6.08 -8.87 2.47
C SER A 141 4.59 -9.01 2.83
N PRO A 142 3.72 -9.47 1.92
CA PRO A 142 2.30 -9.67 2.18
C PRO A 142 2.07 -10.77 3.22
N VAL A 143 1.32 -10.44 4.26
CA VAL A 143 0.98 -11.36 5.36
C VAL A 143 -0.52 -11.53 5.57
N GLY A 144 -1.35 -10.79 4.82
CA GLY A 144 -2.79 -10.92 4.90
C GLY A 144 -3.54 -10.12 3.84
N TYR A 145 -4.78 -10.53 3.58
CA TYR A 145 -5.68 -9.88 2.62
C TYR A 145 -7.12 -9.97 3.07
N VAL A 146 -7.79 -8.82 3.14
CA VAL A 146 -9.18 -8.72 3.57
C VAL A 146 -9.94 -7.82 2.61
N ILE A 147 -11.15 -8.24 2.25
CA ILE A 147 -12.08 -7.44 1.46
C ILE A 147 -13.24 -7.02 2.35
N ARG A 148 -13.55 -5.73 2.39
CA ARG A 148 -14.67 -5.17 3.15
C ARG A 148 -15.58 -4.36 2.24
N PRO A 149 -16.91 -4.40 2.40
CA PRO A 149 -17.81 -3.49 1.70
C PRO A 149 -17.44 -2.04 1.99
N VAL A 150 -17.56 -1.16 1.00
CA VAL A 150 -17.66 0.27 1.27
C VAL A 150 -18.98 0.47 2.00
N GLN A 151 -18.95 0.90 3.27
CA GLN A 151 -20.18 1.22 3.97
C GLN A 151 -20.82 2.41 3.25
N PRO A 152 -22.07 2.30 2.76
CA PRO A 152 -22.77 3.49 2.30
C PRO A 152 -22.93 4.39 3.51
N ASP A 153 -22.55 5.67 3.37
CA ASP A 153 -22.85 6.71 4.34
C ASP A 153 -24.34 6.66 4.64
N THR A 154 -24.72 5.99 5.72
CA THR A 154 -26.10 6.00 6.20
C THR A 154 -26.26 7.31 6.96
N MET A 155 -26.22 8.43 6.22
CA MET A 155 -26.80 9.68 6.65
C MET A 155 -28.28 9.40 6.88
N GLY A 156 -28.65 9.22 8.15
CA GLY A 156 -30.02 8.98 8.56
C GLY A 156 -30.93 10.12 8.13
N TYR A 157 -31.55 9.99 6.96
CA TYR A 157 -32.79 10.68 6.66
C TYR A 157 -33.86 10.03 7.53
N ASN A 158 -34.09 10.60 8.70
CA ASN A 158 -35.30 10.38 9.47
C ASN A 158 -36.49 10.98 8.69
N ALA A 159 -36.97 10.24 7.68
CA ALA A 159 -38.18 10.55 6.93
C ALA A 159 -39.34 9.68 7.45
N SER A 160 -39.73 9.91 8.70
CA SER A 160 -40.97 9.42 9.34
C SER A 160 -40.92 9.90 10.81
N SER A 161 -41.79 10.72 11.38
CA SER A 161 -43.19 11.00 11.13
C SER A 161 -43.58 12.20 12.00
N ASN A 162 -44.46 13.06 11.50
CA ASN A 162 -45.78 13.26 12.11
C ASN A 162 -46.58 14.24 11.25
N ALA A 163 -47.42 13.66 10.40
CA ALA A 163 -48.77 14.18 10.25
C ALA A 163 -49.50 13.90 11.57
N ILE A 164 -49.83 14.96 12.32
CA ILE A 164 -51.15 15.24 12.91
C ILE A 164 -51.27 16.77 12.95
#